data_AF-A0A1S9BY02-F1
#
_entry.id   AF-A0A1S9BY02-F1
#
_cell.length_a   1.000
_cell.length_b   1.000
_cell.length_c   1.000
_cell.angle_alpha   90.00
_cell.angle_beta   90.00
_cell.angle_gamma   90.00
#
_symmetry.space_group_name_H-M   'P 1'
#
loop_
_entity.id
_entity.type
_entity.pdbx_description
1 polymer ?
#
loop_
_entity_poly.entity_id
_entity_poly.type
_entity_poly.pdbx_seq_one_letter_code
_entity_poly.pdbx_strand_id
1 'polypeptide(L)'
;MTDSYERRYVWDFFTAAGLTKEGTAGLMGNLYAESGVGSKVLERLCRKRYSEQGIIYTDSTYTNAVDDGSISKSEFISPMGKHYGYGLAQWTATGRKTGLYEYIKSKGVSIGDLQAQCEYLLYELQTSFKNVYQVLTGTNDINAASDAVLLKFEAPANAESYKELRRGYSEEFYKLYGGAKMVIIGSARIDENGNASGGKAGDQTGNEVSIQEYYTHKKGWRVIRAKDAAVREAIAQNMEWACANDYIGYNQGQNQTLYNVVAPLGFNCSLVTTPCEADCARLMRVCVLYAGIKVKDFYTATEADALLATGAFEEVSVSLPYGLLRGDILVTKTKGHTVVALTNGDGTTGKETGNTNDTSTNTEPAAGKYTVGWHKDDKGWWYADTANTYLKKTWKVINHHWYYFDEKGYMLKGWQTIDGKKYYLQESEDNNLQGACWKSDGSGVQSVWYVE
;
A
#
# COMPACT_ATOMS: atom_id res chain seq x y z
N MET A 1 -17.65 8.57 3.98
CA MET A 1 -16.61 7.76 3.28
C MET A 1 -15.51 7.36 4.26
N THR A 2 -14.85 6.21 4.08
CA THR A 2 -13.75 5.73 4.93
C THR A 2 -12.41 5.76 4.19
N ASP A 3 -11.30 5.83 4.90
CA ASP A 3 -9.98 5.64 4.28
C ASP A 3 -9.84 4.20 3.76
N SER A 4 -9.13 4.02 2.64
CA SER A 4 -8.73 2.71 2.11
C SER A 4 -7.44 2.85 1.33
N TYR A 5 -6.70 1.75 1.18
CA TYR A 5 -5.45 1.74 0.40
C TYR A 5 -5.66 2.30 -1.01
N GLU A 6 -6.69 1.86 -1.74
CA GLU A 6 -6.93 2.30 -3.11
C GLU A 6 -7.23 3.79 -3.18
N ARG A 7 -8.04 4.31 -2.25
CA ARG A 7 -8.39 5.73 -2.19
C ARG A 7 -7.18 6.59 -1.87
N ARG A 8 -6.38 6.19 -0.86
CA ARG A 8 -5.12 6.85 -0.52
C ARG A 8 -4.13 6.81 -1.67
N TYR A 9 -3.99 5.67 -2.34
CA TYR A 9 -3.10 5.49 -3.48
C TYR A 9 -3.49 6.40 -4.64
N VAL A 10 -4.77 6.43 -5.02
CA VAL A 10 -5.27 7.29 -6.10
C VAL A 10 -5.05 8.77 -5.75
N TRP A 11 -5.33 9.17 -4.51
CA TRP A 11 -5.05 10.54 -4.05
C TRP A 11 -3.57 10.91 -4.20
N ASP A 12 -2.68 10.05 -3.66
CA ASP A 12 -1.24 10.28 -3.66
C ASP A 12 -0.67 10.27 -5.09
N PHE A 13 -1.15 9.38 -5.95
CA PHE A 13 -0.74 9.31 -7.36
C PHE A 13 -1.04 10.63 -8.09
N PHE A 14 -2.28 11.12 -8.00
CA PHE A 14 -2.70 12.30 -8.76
C PHE A 14 -2.13 13.61 -8.20
N THR A 15 -1.99 13.73 -6.88
CA THR A 15 -1.27 14.86 -6.28
C THR A 15 0.21 14.86 -6.67
N ALA A 16 0.88 13.70 -6.66
CA ALA A 16 2.26 13.57 -7.13
C ALA A 16 2.40 13.85 -8.64
N ALA A 17 1.36 13.57 -9.43
CA ALA A 17 1.28 13.91 -10.86
C ALA A 17 0.96 15.39 -11.14
N GLY A 18 0.87 16.23 -10.10
CA GLY A 18 0.75 17.68 -10.21
C GLY A 18 -0.68 18.24 -10.19
N LEU A 19 -1.70 17.43 -9.87
CA LEU A 19 -3.03 17.97 -9.60
C LEU A 19 -3.03 18.72 -8.25
N THR A 20 -3.82 19.78 -8.14
CA THR A 20 -4.05 20.43 -6.84
C THR A 20 -4.82 19.49 -5.92
N LYS A 21 -4.89 19.80 -4.62
CA LYS A 21 -5.67 19.02 -3.66
C LYS A 21 -7.16 19.07 -4.02
N GLU A 22 -7.65 20.24 -4.44
CA GLU A 22 -9.01 20.47 -4.91
C GLU A 22 -9.27 19.77 -6.23
N GLY A 23 -8.30 19.80 -7.15
CA GLY A 23 -8.32 19.03 -8.40
C GLY A 23 -8.43 17.53 -8.14
N THR A 24 -7.56 17.00 -7.27
CA THR A 24 -7.56 15.58 -6.91
C THR A 24 -8.86 15.17 -6.23
N ALA A 25 -9.36 15.98 -5.29
CA ALA A 25 -10.65 15.76 -4.66
C ALA A 25 -11.81 15.73 -5.67
N GLY A 26 -11.84 16.69 -6.61
CA GLY A 26 -12.84 16.77 -7.68
C GLY A 26 -12.81 15.55 -8.60
N LEU A 27 -11.62 15.06 -8.95
CA LEU A 27 -11.44 13.82 -9.72
C LEU A 27 -11.95 12.62 -8.94
N MET A 28 -11.49 12.43 -7.70
CA MET A 28 -11.85 11.27 -6.87
C MET A 28 -13.33 11.24 -6.53
N GLY A 29 -13.98 12.38 -6.28
CA GLY A 29 -15.42 12.44 -6.06
C GLY A 29 -16.23 11.92 -7.25
N ASN A 30 -15.73 12.13 -8.47
CA ASN A 30 -16.31 11.55 -9.67
C ASN A 30 -15.99 10.06 -9.79
N LEU A 31 -14.72 9.64 -9.63
CA LEU A 31 -14.35 8.22 -9.68
C LEU A 31 -15.10 7.38 -8.63
N TYR A 32 -15.37 7.93 -7.45
CA TYR A 32 -16.12 7.24 -6.40
C TYR A 32 -17.57 6.95 -6.79
N ALA A 33 -18.21 7.87 -7.51
CA ALA A 33 -19.56 7.62 -7.99
C ALA A 33 -19.60 6.71 -9.23
N GLU A 34 -18.50 6.59 -9.99
CA GLU A 34 -18.37 5.61 -11.06
C GLU A 34 -18.09 4.19 -10.53
N SER A 35 -17.13 4.05 -9.61
CA SER A 35 -16.56 2.75 -9.24
C SER A 35 -16.31 2.57 -7.74
N GLY A 36 -16.65 3.54 -6.89
CA GLY A 36 -16.19 3.57 -5.50
C GLY A 36 -14.67 3.76 -5.36
N VAL A 37 -13.99 4.19 -6.43
CA VAL A 37 -12.52 4.19 -6.60
C VAL A 37 -11.94 2.77 -6.73
N GLY A 38 -12.70 1.85 -7.33
CA GLY A 38 -12.29 0.47 -7.55
C GLY A 38 -11.81 0.21 -8.98
N SER A 39 -10.60 -0.32 -9.15
CA SER A 39 -10.02 -0.62 -10.47
C SER A 39 -10.57 -1.87 -11.15
N LYS A 40 -11.28 -2.75 -10.42
CA LYS A 40 -11.81 -4.02 -10.96
C LYS A 40 -13.31 -3.99 -11.25
N VAL A 41 -13.97 -2.87 -11.01
CA VAL A 41 -15.42 -2.78 -11.00
C VAL A 41 -16.00 -2.95 -12.40
N LEU A 42 -16.76 -4.02 -12.60
CA LEU A 42 -17.58 -4.22 -13.78
C LEU A 42 -18.96 -3.59 -13.55
N GLU A 43 -19.42 -2.84 -14.55
CA GLU A 43 -20.74 -2.20 -14.50
C GLU A 43 -21.82 -3.20 -14.11
N ARG A 44 -22.66 -2.83 -13.14
CA ARG A 44 -23.70 -3.70 -12.58
C ARG A 44 -24.65 -4.26 -13.64
N LEU A 45 -24.99 -3.45 -14.66
CA LEU A 45 -25.88 -3.91 -15.73
C LEU A 45 -25.20 -4.99 -16.60
N CYS A 46 -23.90 -4.87 -16.87
CA CYS A 46 -23.14 -5.89 -17.58
C CYS A 46 -23.18 -7.24 -16.85
N ARG A 47 -22.88 -7.23 -15.54
CA ARG A 47 -22.99 -8.42 -14.68
C ARG A 47 -24.37 -9.05 -14.74
N LYS A 48 -25.42 -8.22 -14.66
CA LYS A 48 -26.81 -8.68 -14.77
C LYS A 48 -27.08 -9.35 -16.12
N ARG A 49 -26.62 -8.77 -17.24
CA ARG A 49 -26.82 -9.34 -18.59
C ARG A 49 -26.10 -10.66 -18.80
N TYR A 50 -24.87 -10.80 -18.28
CA TYR A 50 -24.20 -12.09 -18.27
C TYR A 50 -24.96 -13.13 -17.44
N SER A 51 -25.47 -12.75 -16.26
CA SER A 51 -26.24 -13.66 -15.40
C SER A 51 -27.53 -14.13 -16.06
N GLU A 52 -28.21 -13.27 -16.82
CA GLU A 52 -29.38 -13.62 -17.65
C GLU A 52 -29.05 -14.67 -18.73
N GLN A 53 -27.78 -14.78 -19.14
CA GLN A 53 -27.27 -15.80 -20.06
C GLN A 53 -26.68 -17.03 -19.32
N GLY A 54 -26.82 -17.09 -17.99
CA GLY A 54 -26.28 -18.17 -17.17
C GLY A 54 -24.79 -18.05 -16.84
N ILE A 55 -24.15 -16.91 -17.14
CA ILE A 55 -22.74 -16.65 -16.85
C ILE A 55 -22.67 -15.72 -15.63
N ILE A 56 -22.09 -16.19 -14.53
CA ILE A 56 -21.98 -15.39 -13.30
C ILE A 56 -20.58 -14.80 -13.23
N TYR A 57 -20.51 -13.48 -13.41
CA TYR A 57 -19.30 -12.71 -13.18
C TYR A 57 -19.41 -11.83 -11.94
N THR A 58 -18.39 -11.92 -11.10
CA THR A 58 -17.97 -10.92 -10.12
C THR A 58 -16.96 -9.98 -10.75
N ASP A 59 -16.63 -8.88 -10.07
CA ASP A 59 -15.62 -7.91 -10.52
C ASP A 59 -14.28 -8.61 -10.78
N SER A 60 -13.85 -9.48 -9.87
CA SER A 60 -12.61 -10.23 -10.06
C SER A 60 -12.67 -11.35 -11.08
N THR A 61 -13.73 -12.18 -11.09
CA THR A 61 -13.81 -13.28 -12.07
C THR A 61 -13.88 -12.76 -13.50
N TYR A 62 -14.53 -11.61 -13.72
CA TYR A 62 -14.49 -10.92 -15.01
C TYR A 62 -13.08 -10.41 -15.33
N THR A 63 -12.44 -9.70 -14.39
CA THR A 63 -11.06 -9.20 -14.53
C THR A 63 -10.11 -10.33 -14.94
N ASN A 64 -10.20 -11.46 -14.27
CA ASN A 64 -9.34 -12.61 -14.53
C ASN A 64 -9.59 -13.24 -15.89
N ALA A 65 -10.86 -13.36 -16.28
CA ALA A 65 -11.20 -13.89 -17.59
C ALA A 65 -10.64 -12.99 -18.71
N VAL A 66 -10.55 -11.67 -18.50
CA VAL A 66 -9.88 -10.74 -19.43
C VAL A 66 -8.35 -10.91 -19.38
N ASP A 67 -7.80 -11.25 -18.23
CA ASP A 67 -6.36 -11.43 -18.03
C ASP A 67 -5.83 -12.73 -18.62
N ASP A 68 -6.53 -13.83 -18.40
CA ASP A 68 -6.19 -15.16 -18.93
C ASP A 68 -6.63 -15.37 -20.39
N GLY A 69 -7.39 -14.43 -20.95
CA GLY A 69 -7.84 -14.42 -22.34
C GLY A 69 -9.14 -15.19 -22.60
N SER A 70 -9.78 -15.75 -21.59
CA SER A 70 -11.12 -16.35 -21.68
C SER A 70 -12.17 -15.35 -22.18
N ILE A 71 -12.01 -14.07 -21.81
CA ILE A 71 -12.67 -12.93 -22.44
C ILE A 71 -11.68 -12.30 -23.42
N SER A 72 -12.00 -12.44 -24.71
CA SER A 72 -11.23 -11.82 -25.78
C SER A 72 -11.21 -10.28 -25.68
N LYS A 73 -10.22 -9.64 -26.31
CA LYS A 73 -10.16 -8.18 -26.43
C LYS A 73 -11.48 -7.58 -26.94
N SER A 74 -12.07 -8.16 -27.99
CA SER A 74 -13.34 -7.68 -28.55
C SER A 74 -14.49 -7.79 -27.56
N GLU A 75 -14.55 -8.88 -26.79
CA GLU A 75 -15.58 -9.09 -25.78
C GLU A 75 -15.39 -8.17 -24.57
N PHE A 76 -14.15 -7.86 -24.18
CA PHE A 76 -13.89 -6.84 -23.15
C PHE A 76 -14.35 -5.45 -23.60
N ILE A 77 -14.02 -5.08 -24.84
CA ILE A 77 -14.35 -3.76 -25.41
C ILE A 77 -15.86 -3.61 -25.60
N SER A 78 -16.56 -4.66 -26.02
CA SER A 78 -18.00 -4.63 -26.26
C SER A 78 -18.69 -5.91 -25.80
N PRO A 79 -18.88 -6.08 -24.47
CA PRO A 79 -19.47 -7.28 -23.91
C PRO A 79 -20.86 -7.53 -24.51
N MET A 80 -21.10 -8.73 -25.03
CA MET A 80 -22.33 -9.13 -25.71
C MET A 80 -22.73 -8.17 -26.85
N GLY A 81 -21.75 -7.55 -27.51
CA GLY A 81 -21.97 -6.55 -28.56
C GLY A 81 -22.58 -5.23 -28.05
N LYS A 82 -22.43 -4.91 -26.76
CA LYS A 82 -22.91 -3.68 -26.11
C LYS A 82 -21.76 -2.94 -25.42
N HIS A 83 -22.03 -1.71 -24.97
CA HIS A 83 -21.05 -0.89 -24.25
C HIS A 83 -21.36 -0.91 -22.76
N TYR A 84 -20.37 -1.29 -21.96
CA TYR A 84 -20.45 -1.31 -20.50
C TYR A 84 -19.14 -0.82 -19.88
N GLY A 85 -19.25 -0.14 -18.75
CA GLY A 85 -18.14 0.40 -17.97
C GLY A 85 -17.29 -0.68 -17.31
N TYR A 86 -16.00 -0.37 -17.14
CA TYR A 86 -15.07 -1.17 -16.37
C TYR A 86 -14.02 -0.26 -15.69
N GLY A 87 -13.60 -0.60 -14.47
CA GLY A 87 -12.48 0.01 -13.77
C GLY A 87 -12.76 1.39 -13.17
N LEU A 88 -11.68 2.10 -12.79
CA LEU A 88 -11.70 3.34 -12.00
C LEU A 88 -12.69 4.38 -12.54
N ALA A 89 -12.60 4.67 -13.84
CA ALA A 89 -13.40 5.69 -14.52
C ALA A 89 -14.59 5.11 -15.30
N GLN A 90 -14.96 3.84 -15.05
CA GLN A 90 -16.01 3.12 -15.79
C GLN A 90 -15.93 3.31 -17.32
N TRP A 91 -14.73 3.08 -17.90
CA TRP A 91 -14.49 3.25 -19.33
C TRP A 91 -15.48 2.45 -20.17
N THR A 92 -16.38 3.16 -20.86
CA THR A 92 -17.53 2.55 -21.58
C THR A 92 -17.42 2.71 -23.09
N ALA A 93 -16.97 3.88 -23.57
CA ALA A 93 -16.85 4.15 -25.00
C ALA A 93 -15.80 3.25 -25.66
N THR A 94 -16.10 2.68 -26.84
CA THR A 94 -15.23 1.72 -27.55
C THR A 94 -13.78 2.20 -27.65
N GLY A 95 -13.55 3.43 -28.10
CA GLY A 95 -12.20 3.98 -28.24
C GLY A 95 -11.45 4.06 -26.91
N ARG A 96 -12.10 4.59 -25.86
CA ARG A 96 -11.50 4.75 -24.53
C ARG A 96 -11.20 3.40 -23.87
N LYS A 97 -12.12 2.44 -23.98
CA LYS A 97 -11.95 1.08 -23.44
C LYS A 97 -10.92 0.26 -24.22
N THR A 98 -10.76 0.53 -25.52
CA THR A 98 -9.67 -0.03 -26.34
C THR A 98 -8.31 0.49 -25.89
N GLY A 99 -8.17 1.81 -25.74
CA GLY A 99 -6.92 2.42 -25.27
C GLY A 99 -6.52 1.93 -23.87
N LEU A 100 -7.49 1.77 -22.96
CA LEU A 100 -7.27 1.18 -21.64
C LEU A 100 -6.66 -0.23 -21.75
N TYR A 101 -7.31 -1.10 -22.54
CA TYR A 101 -6.86 -2.47 -22.73
C TYR A 101 -5.43 -2.51 -23.31
N GLU A 102 -5.17 -1.74 -24.36
CA GLU A 102 -3.87 -1.72 -25.03
C GLU A 102 -2.76 -1.18 -24.13
N TYR A 103 -3.02 -0.08 -23.41
CA TYR A 103 -2.06 0.51 -22.48
C TYR A 103 -1.68 -0.50 -21.39
N ILE A 104 -2.66 -1.14 -20.75
CA ILE A 104 -2.39 -2.05 -19.64
C ILE A 104 -1.73 -3.34 -20.13
N LYS A 105 -2.17 -3.92 -21.25
CA LYS A 105 -1.51 -5.10 -21.82
C LYS A 105 -0.07 -4.82 -22.24
N SER A 106 0.26 -3.59 -22.68
CA SER A 106 1.66 -3.22 -22.98
C SER A 106 2.58 -3.26 -21.76
N LYS A 107 2.02 -3.12 -20.54
CA LYS A 107 2.75 -3.20 -19.27
C LYS A 107 2.90 -4.62 -18.74
N GLY A 108 2.20 -5.59 -19.31
CA GLY A 108 2.24 -6.99 -18.86
C GLY A 108 1.61 -7.23 -17.49
N VAL A 109 0.68 -6.36 -17.05
CA VAL A 109 -0.02 -6.46 -15.76
C VAL A 109 -1.51 -6.76 -15.94
N SER A 110 -2.20 -7.06 -14.84
CA SER A 110 -3.66 -7.30 -14.83
C SER A 110 -4.42 -6.09 -15.38
N ILE A 111 -5.49 -6.32 -16.15
CA ILE A 111 -6.41 -5.26 -16.59
C ILE A 111 -7.04 -4.48 -15.42
N GLY A 112 -7.06 -5.09 -14.23
CA GLY A 112 -7.51 -4.48 -12.98
C GLY A 112 -6.41 -3.85 -12.12
N ASP A 113 -5.17 -3.73 -12.62
CA ASP A 113 -4.06 -3.11 -11.90
C ASP A 113 -4.32 -1.62 -11.64
N LEU A 114 -4.25 -1.21 -10.37
CA LEU A 114 -4.62 0.13 -9.93
C LEU A 114 -3.66 1.19 -10.48
N GLN A 115 -2.35 0.92 -10.44
CA GLN A 115 -1.33 1.84 -10.92
C GLN A 115 -1.48 2.08 -12.42
N ALA A 116 -1.58 1.01 -13.21
CA ALA A 116 -1.69 1.10 -14.65
C ALA A 116 -2.98 1.82 -15.09
N GLN A 117 -4.08 1.65 -14.35
CA GLN A 117 -5.30 2.42 -14.59
C GLN A 117 -5.15 3.90 -14.23
N CYS A 118 -4.47 4.24 -13.13
CA CYS A 118 -4.14 5.63 -12.79
C CYS A 118 -3.25 6.29 -13.86
N GLU A 119 -2.22 5.57 -14.34
CA GLU A 119 -1.35 6.03 -15.43
C GLU A 119 -2.12 6.29 -16.73
N TYR A 120 -3.00 5.36 -17.11
CA TYR A 120 -3.83 5.54 -18.31
C TYR A 120 -4.83 6.70 -18.16
N LEU A 121 -5.46 6.82 -16.99
CA LEU A 121 -6.36 7.94 -16.69
C LEU A 121 -5.62 9.29 -16.78
N LEU A 122 -4.42 9.38 -16.22
CA LEU A 122 -3.57 10.57 -16.33
C LEU A 122 -3.20 10.87 -17.78
N TYR A 123 -2.84 9.85 -18.56
CA TYR A 123 -2.56 9.99 -19.99
C TYR A 123 -3.76 10.54 -20.77
N GLU A 124 -4.98 10.03 -20.53
CA GLU A 124 -6.20 10.56 -21.15
C GLU A 124 -6.43 12.02 -20.77
N LEU A 125 -6.29 12.36 -19.49
CA LEU A 125 -6.41 13.74 -19.00
C LEU A 125 -5.43 14.68 -19.72
N GLN A 126 -4.16 14.28 -19.85
CA GLN A 126 -3.12 15.10 -20.47
C GLN A 126 -3.22 15.20 -22.00
N THR A 127 -3.87 14.24 -22.66
CA THR A 127 -3.91 14.18 -24.13
C THR A 127 -5.27 14.55 -24.70
N SER A 128 -6.32 13.83 -24.30
CA SER A 128 -7.65 13.90 -24.87
C SER A 128 -8.56 14.86 -24.10
N PHE A 129 -8.30 15.07 -22.81
CA PHE A 129 -9.10 15.93 -21.93
C PHE A 129 -8.27 17.09 -21.34
N LYS A 130 -7.40 17.70 -22.15
CA LYS A 130 -6.46 18.77 -21.74
C LYS A 130 -7.10 19.90 -20.94
N ASN A 131 -8.31 20.32 -21.33
CA ASN A 131 -9.03 21.39 -20.63
C ASN A 131 -9.45 20.96 -19.22
N VAL A 132 -9.81 19.69 -19.02
CA VAL A 132 -10.09 19.13 -17.69
C VAL A 132 -8.81 19.09 -16.89
N TYR A 133 -7.73 18.55 -17.46
CA TYR A 133 -6.42 18.50 -16.79
C TYR A 133 -5.94 19.88 -16.33
N GLN A 134 -6.05 20.90 -17.19
CA GLN A 134 -5.70 22.28 -16.85
C GLN A 134 -6.47 22.80 -15.63
N VAL A 135 -7.78 22.54 -15.55
CA VAL A 135 -8.58 22.88 -14.37
C VAL A 135 -8.05 22.14 -13.14
N LEU A 136 -7.85 20.82 -13.23
CA LEU A 136 -7.40 20.00 -12.09
C LEU A 136 -6.00 20.36 -11.59
N THR A 137 -5.13 20.90 -12.43
CA THR A 137 -3.78 21.34 -12.04
C THR A 137 -3.71 22.79 -11.56
N GLY A 138 -4.76 23.59 -11.76
CA GLY A 138 -4.72 25.05 -11.50
C GLY A 138 -5.79 25.58 -10.54
N THR A 139 -6.83 24.80 -10.25
CA THR A 139 -7.96 25.25 -9.43
C THR A 139 -7.70 25.11 -7.94
N ASN A 140 -8.21 26.08 -7.17
CA ASN A 140 -8.39 26.00 -5.71
C ASN A 140 -9.88 25.91 -5.32
N ASP A 141 -10.75 25.64 -6.30
CA ASP A 141 -12.19 25.44 -6.13
C ASP A 141 -12.54 23.97 -6.42
N ILE A 142 -12.93 23.25 -5.36
CA ILE A 142 -13.34 21.83 -5.40
C ILE A 142 -14.56 21.65 -6.31
N ASN A 143 -15.49 22.60 -6.33
CA ASN A 143 -16.69 22.51 -7.15
C ASN A 143 -16.35 22.67 -8.63
N ALA A 144 -15.44 23.60 -8.96
CA ALA A 144 -14.94 23.75 -10.33
C ALA A 144 -14.20 22.49 -10.81
N ALA A 145 -13.39 21.88 -9.94
CA ALA A 145 -12.73 20.61 -10.23
C ALA A 145 -13.73 19.48 -10.50
N SER A 146 -14.69 19.30 -9.59
CA SER A 146 -15.71 18.24 -9.68
C SER A 146 -16.57 18.39 -10.94
N ASP A 147 -17.01 19.62 -11.24
CA ASP A 147 -17.80 19.95 -12.42
C ASP A 147 -17.03 19.69 -13.72
N ALA A 148 -15.74 20.05 -13.78
CA ALA A 148 -14.92 19.84 -14.97
C ALA A 148 -14.84 18.36 -15.33
N VAL A 149 -14.64 17.48 -14.33
CA VAL A 149 -14.61 16.03 -14.54
C VAL A 149 -15.99 15.52 -14.96
N LEU A 150 -17.04 15.87 -14.21
CA LEU A 150 -18.40 15.41 -14.50
C LEU A 150 -18.88 15.83 -15.90
N LEU A 151 -18.71 17.10 -16.26
CA LEU A 151 -19.33 17.67 -17.47
C LEU A 151 -18.49 17.44 -18.73
N LYS A 152 -17.18 17.21 -18.60
CA LYS A 152 -16.26 17.18 -19.74
C LYS A 152 -15.43 15.91 -19.85
N PHE A 153 -15.28 15.13 -18.78
CA PHE A 153 -14.60 13.83 -18.82
C PHE A 153 -15.59 12.67 -18.79
N GLU A 154 -16.50 12.63 -17.82
CA GLU A 154 -17.55 11.60 -17.75
C GLU A 154 -18.69 11.88 -18.72
N ALA A 155 -19.17 13.13 -18.74
CA ALA A 155 -20.21 13.65 -19.63
C ALA A 155 -21.45 12.71 -19.79
N PRO A 156 -22.06 12.20 -18.70
CA PRO A 156 -23.27 11.39 -18.81
C PRO A 156 -24.46 12.24 -19.29
N ALA A 157 -25.49 11.60 -19.85
CA ALA A 157 -26.63 12.30 -20.47
C ALA A 157 -27.35 13.31 -19.54
N ASN A 158 -27.35 13.08 -18.21
CA ASN A 158 -27.97 13.96 -17.21
C ASN A 158 -26.94 14.61 -16.27
N ALA A 159 -25.73 14.91 -16.77
CA ALA A 159 -24.61 15.37 -15.96
C ALA A 159 -24.95 16.51 -14.98
N GLU A 160 -25.72 17.51 -15.39
CA GLU A 160 -26.10 18.64 -14.52
C GLU A 160 -26.84 18.20 -13.24
N SER A 161 -27.65 17.14 -13.32
CA SER A 161 -28.40 16.64 -12.16
C SER A 161 -27.52 15.96 -11.10
N TYR A 162 -26.28 15.60 -11.45
CA TYR A 162 -25.36 14.90 -10.55
C TYR A 162 -24.34 15.81 -9.87
N LYS A 163 -24.31 17.11 -10.18
CA LYS A 163 -23.28 18.04 -9.69
C LYS A 163 -23.23 18.10 -8.16
N GLU A 164 -24.36 18.26 -7.50
CA GLU A 164 -24.42 18.34 -6.04
C GLU A 164 -23.89 17.07 -5.37
N LEU A 165 -24.28 15.90 -5.88
CA LEU A 165 -23.82 14.61 -5.38
C LEU A 165 -22.30 14.42 -5.54
N ARG A 166 -21.77 14.70 -6.74
CA ARG A 166 -20.34 14.52 -7.06
C ARG A 166 -19.46 15.51 -6.31
N ARG A 167 -19.93 16.75 -6.13
CA ARG A 167 -19.28 17.75 -5.27
C ARG A 167 -19.26 17.30 -3.81
N GLY A 168 -20.36 16.75 -3.29
CA GLY A 168 -20.42 16.18 -1.94
C GLY A 168 -19.35 15.11 -1.71
N TYR A 169 -19.18 14.17 -2.65
CA TYR A 169 -18.08 13.19 -2.57
C TYR A 169 -16.70 13.83 -2.66
N SER A 170 -16.55 14.87 -3.49
CA SER A 170 -15.30 15.61 -3.63
C SER A 170 -14.92 16.31 -2.32
N GLU A 171 -15.87 16.92 -1.63
CA GLU A 171 -15.65 17.50 -0.30
C GLU A 171 -15.28 16.45 0.75
N GLU A 172 -15.88 15.26 0.71
CA GLU A 172 -15.49 14.16 1.61
C GLU A 172 -14.02 13.77 1.38
N PHE A 173 -13.60 13.55 0.14
CA PHE A 173 -12.19 13.26 -0.17
C PHE A 173 -11.25 14.39 0.25
N TYR A 174 -11.66 15.64 0.06
CA TYR A 174 -10.85 16.78 0.52
C TYR A 174 -10.76 16.84 2.05
N LYS A 175 -11.82 16.50 2.79
CA LYS A 175 -11.77 16.40 4.26
C LYS A 175 -10.85 15.26 4.71
N LEU A 176 -10.90 14.12 4.01
CA LEU A 176 -10.09 12.93 4.29
C LEU A 176 -8.60 13.15 4.00
N TYR A 177 -8.26 13.83 2.89
CA TYR A 177 -6.87 13.86 2.39
C TYR A 177 -6.32 15.26 2.06
N GLY A 178 -7.18 16.27 1.99
CA GLY A 178 -6.82 17.67 1.65
C GLY A 178 -6.11 18.43 2.77
N GLY A 179 -6.14 17.91 4.01
CA GLY A 179 -5.33 18.43 5.13
C GLY A 179 -3.82 18.34 4.88
N ALA A 180 -3.01 18.89 5.79
CA ALA A 180 -1.57 18.58 5.80
C ALA A 180 -1.41 17.07 5.96
N LYS A 181 -0.54 16.44 5.16
CA LYS A 181 -0.32 14.99 5.27
C LYS A 181 0.40 14.75 6.59
N MET A 182 -0.33 14.27 7.60
CA MET A 182 0.29 13.87 8.86
C MET A 182 1.25 12.72 8.54
N VAL A 183 2.54 12.95 8.77
CA VAL A 183 3.50 11.87 8.65
C VAL A 183 3.25 10.92 9.81
N ILE A 184 3.07 9.65 9.49
CA ILE A 184 2.84 8.59 10.44
C ILE A 184 4.17 7.89 10.68
N ILE A 185 4.44 7.51 11.92
CA ILE A 185 5.67 6.85 12.34
C ILE A 185 5.36 5.61 13.18
N GLY A 186 6.20 4.58 13.08
CA GLY A 186 6.14 3.37 13.90
C GLY A 186 7.37 3.26 14.80
N SER A 187 7.19 2.80 16.05
CA SER A 187 8.30 2.53 16.98
C SER A 187 7.90 1.74 18.22
N ALA A 188 8.90 1.13 18.87
CA ALA A 188 8.79 0.52 20.20
C ALA A 188 9.17 1.52 21.31
N ARG A 189 8.43 1.62 22.42
CA ARG A 189 8.49 2.82 23.30
C ARG A 189 8.70 2.56 24.79
N ILE A 190 7.69 1.99 25.45
CA ILE A 190 7.58 1.80 26.90
C ILE A 190 6.71 0.57 27.14
N ASP A 191 6.87 -0.10 28.28
CA ASP A 191 6.05 -1.25 28.66
C ASP A 191 4.64 -0.85 29.12
N GLU A 192 3.80 -1.83 29.45
CA GLU A 192 2.39 -1.64 29.84
C GLU A 192 2.21 -0.79 31.11
N ASN A 193 3.27 -0.64 31.90
CA ASN A 193 3.29 0.15 33.13
C ASN A 193 3.92 1.54 32.90
N GLY A 194 4.26 1.86 31.65
CA GLY A 194 4.92 3.10 31.25
C GLY A 194 6.42 3.14 31.58
N ASN A 195 7.03 1.99 31.85
CA ASN A 195 8.45 1.88 32.22
C ASN A 195 9.32 1.39 31.06
N ALA A 196 10.65 1.47 31.25
CA ALA A 196 11.60 1.02 30.24
C ALA A 196 11.84 -0.51 30.24
N SER A 197 11.36 -1.20 31.28
CA SER A 197 11.64 -2.61 31.57
C SER A 197 10.81 -3.07 32.76
N GLY A 198 10.58 -4.38 32.85
CA GLY A 198 9.90 -5.02 33.98
C GLY A 198 8.43 -5.33 33.72
N GLY A 199 7.93 -4.88 32.57
CA GLY A 199 6.67 -5.33 32.01
C GLY A 199 6.66 -6.79 31.55
N LYS A 200 5.49 -7.22 31.08
CA LYS A 200 5.27 -8.58 30.58
C LYS A 200 5.57 -8.64 29.08
N ALA A 201 6.23 -9.72 28.65
CA ALA A 201 6.53 -9.93 27.23
C ALA A 201 5.26 -10.01 26.35
N GLY A 202 5.37 -9.48 25.13
CA GLY A 202 4.25 -9.23 24.22
C GLY A 202 3.60 -7.86 24.44
N ASP A 203 2.82 -7.40 23.47
CA ASP A 203 2.05 -6.17 23.61
C ASP A 203 0.83 -6.42 24.52
N GLN A 204 0.66 -5.64 25.58
CA GLN A 204 -0.48 -5.72 26.48
C GLN A 204 -1.47 -4.55 26.28
N THR A 205 -1.05 -3.44 25.67
CA THR A 205 -1.87 -2.21 25.62
C THR A 205 -2.08 -1.62 24.23
N GLY A 206 -1.41 -2.15 23.22
CA GLY A 206 -1.31 -1.60 21.86
C GLY A 206 -0.37 -0.39 21.77
N ASN A 207 0.41 -0.09 22.83
CA ASN A 207 1.27 1.10 22.86
C ASN A 207 2.77 0.76 22.95
N GLU A 208 3.12 -0.46 23.34
CA GLU A 208 4.48 -0.95 23.49
C GLU A 208 5.25 -0.85 22.19
N VAL A 209 4.64 -1.34 21.10
CA VAL A 209 5.10 -1.19 19.73
C VAL A 209 3.94 -0.66 18.92
N SER A 210 4.00 0.60 18.50
CA SER A 210 2.80 1.26 18.00
C SER A 210 3.08 2.35 16.99
N ILE A 211 2.04 2.64 16.23
CA ILE A 211 2.00 3.70 15.24
C ILE A 211 1.51 5.00 15.90
N GLN A 212 2.03 6.15 15.47
CA GLN A 212 1.48 7.46 15.85
C GLN A 212 1.81 8.54 14.82
N GLU A 213 1.23 9.72 15.02
CA GLU A 213 1.62 10.92 14.30
C GLU A 213 3.06 11.34 14.61
N TYR A 214 3.75 11.86 13.59
CA TYR A 214 5.07 12.42 13.72
C TYR A 214 5.10 13.52 14.79
N TYR A 215 6.18 13.56 15.55
CA TYR A 215 6.44 14.58 16.54
C TYR A 215 7.90 15.04 16.48
N THR A 216 8.13 16.29 16.87
CA THR A 216 9.48 16.81 17.04
C THR A 216 10.08 16.28 18.35
N HIS A 217 11.30 15.77 18.29
CA HIS A 217 12.00 15.29 19.47
C HIS A 217 12.98 16.36 19.98
N LYS A 218 13.03 16.61 21.30
CA LYS A 218 13.91 17.63 21.93
C LYS A 218 15.41 17.47 21.62
N LYS A 219 15.84 16.25 21.29
CA LYS A 219 17.22 15.93 20.89
C LYS A 219 17.50 16.15 19.39
N GLY A 220 16.47 16.49 18.61
CA GLY A 220 16.51 16.54 17.15
C GLY A 220 16.63 15.14 16.52
N TRP A 221 16.23 15.07 15.25
CA TRP A 221 16.33 13.86 14.42
C TRP A 221 17.54 13.95 13.47
N ARG A 222 18.20 12.81 13.26
CA ARG A 222 18.99 12.48 12.06
C ARG A 222 18.10 11.61 11.19
N VAL A 223 18.05 11.87 9.89
CA VAL A 223 17.25 11.08 8.94
C VAL A 223 18.20 10.18 8.16
N ILE A 224 18.08 8.88 8.39
CA ILE A 224 18.88 7.85 7.73
C ILE A 224 17.98 7.17 6.71
N ARG A 225 18.32 7.34 5.43
CA ARG A 225 17.51 6.90 4.29
C ARG A 225 18.20 5.75 3.60
N ALA A 226 17.48 4.65 3.34
CA ALA A 226 18.00 3.62 2.45
C ALA A 226 17.99 4.17 1.02
N LYS A 227 19.09 3.98 0.28
CA LYS A 227 19.24 4.47 -1.10
C LYS A 227 18.22 3.82 -2.04
N ASP A 228 17.97 2.53 -1.85
CA ASP A 228 16.99 1.75 -2.60
C ASP A 228 15.56 1.93 -2.05
N ALA A 229 14.61 2.22 -2.93
CA ALA A 229 13.19 2.36 -2.60
C ALA A 229 12.56 1.06 -2.09
N ALA A 230 12.96 -0.10 -2.61
CA ALA A 230 12.44 -1.39 -2.17
C ALA A 230 12.89 -1.71 -0.74
N VAL A 231 14.11 -1.33 -0.37
CA VAL A 231 14.63 -1.47 1.00
C VAL A 231 13.85 -0.58 1.96
N ARG A 232 13.55 0.67 1.56
CA ARG A 232 12.70 1.57 2.36
C ARG A 232 11.32 0.97 2.61
N GLU A 233 10.67 0.47 1.56
CA GLU A 233 9.34 -0.14 1.69
C GLU A 233 9.36 -1.37 2.62
N ALA A 234 10.35 -2.25 2.48
CA ALA A 234 10.48 -3.42 3.34
C ALA A 234 10.68 -3.05 4.83
N ILE A 235 11.45 -1.99 5.12
CA ILE A 235 11.63 -1.48 6.48
C ILE A 235 10.30 -0.98 7.05
N ALA A 236 9.56 -0.15 6.29
CA ALA A 236 8.27 0.39 6.71
C ALA A 236 7.24 -0.73 6.93
N GLN A 237 7.16 -1.67 6.00
CA GLN A 237 6.21 -2.78 6.09
C GLN A 237 6.46 -3.68 7.30
N ASN A 238 7.72 -4.00 7.61
CA ASN A 238 8.03 -4.83 8.78
C ASN A 238 7.81 -4.09 10.10
N MET A 239 7.96 -2.76 10.11
CA MET A 239 7.58 -1.93 11.25
C MET A 239 6.06 -1.95 11.47
N GLU A 240 5.25 -1.84 10.41
CA GLU A 240 3.78 -1.96 10.51
C GLU A 240 3.37 -3.32 11.06
N TRP A 241 3.97 -4.42 10.57
CA TRP A 241 3.72 -5.74 11.14
C TRP A 241 4.18 -5.88 12.58
N ALA A 242 5.24 -5.19 12.98
CA ALA A 242 5.65 -5.19 14.37
C ALA A 242 4.65 -4.45 15.27
N CYS A 243 4.15 -3.30 14.81
CA CYS A 243 3.16 -2.52 15.54
C CYS A 243 1.78 -3.19 15.61
N ALA A 244 1.43 -4.02 14.64
CA ALA A 244 0.15 -4.73 14.61
C ALA A 244 0.18 -6.11 15.27
N ASN A 245 1.30 -6.50 15.90
CA ASN A 245 1.49 -7.85 16.43
C ASN A 245 1.54 -7.86 17.97
N ASP A 246 0.45 -8.35 18.57
CA ASP A 246 0.27 -8.45 20.02
C ASP A 246 1.32 -9.31 20.75
N TYR A 247 2.13 -10.10 20.03
CA TYR A 247 3.22 -10.88 20.61
C TYR A 247 4.53 -10.11 20.74
N ILE A 248 4.60 -8.86 20.28
CA ILE A 248 5.82 -8.05 20.29
C ILE A 248 5.65 -6.89 21.27
N GLY A 249 6.26 -7.02 22.44
CA GLY A 249 6.28 -5.99 23.48
C GLY A 249 7.56 -5.15 23.50
N TYR A 250 7.66 -4.30 24.51
CA TYR A 250 8.82 -3.42 24.72
C TYR A 250 9.52 -3.70 26.04
N ASN A 251 10.85 -3.87 26.00
CA ASN A 251 11.68 -4.00 27.20
C ASN A 251 13.17 -3.80 26.88
N GLN A 252 13.86 -2.93 27.60
CA GLN A 252 15.30 -2.69 27.40
C GLN A 252 16.20 -3.81 27.95
N GLY A 253 15.78 -4.53 29.00
CA GLY A 253 16.55 -5.61 29.61
C GLY A 253 16.48 -6.93 28.82
N GLN A 254 15.42 -7.11 28.03
CA GLN A 254 15.14 -8.32 27.24
C GLN A 254 15.00 -8.02 25.74
N ASN A 255 15.58 -6.90 25.30
CA ASN A 255 15.49 -6.31 23.96
C ASN A 255 16.03 -7.17 22.79
N GLN A 256 16.56 -8.36 23.05
CA GLN A 256 17.04 -9.29 22.02
C GLN A 256 16.06 -10.43 21.77
N THR A 257 15.02 -10.59 22.59
CA THR A 257 14.11 -11.73 22.48
C THR A 257 13.34 -11.71 21.16
N LEU A 258 12.88 -10.55 20.67
CA LEU A 258 12.30 -10.43 19.33
C LEU A 258 13.27 -10.94 18.25
N TYR A 259 14.51 -10.43 18.23
CA TYR A 259 15.53 -10.84 17.26
C TYR A 259 15.70 -12.35 17.23
N ASN A 260 15.76 -12.99 18.41
CA ASN A 260 15.91 -14.44 18.52
C ASN A 260 14.71 -15.20 17.94
N VAL A 261 13.49 -14.69 18.15
CA VAL A 261 12.26 -15.27 17.60
C VAL A 261 12.21 -15.12 16.07
N VAL A 262 12.58 -13.95 15.54
CA VAL A 262 12.43 -13.69 14.10
C VAL A 262 13.63 -14.11 13.25
N ALA A 263 14.82 -14.33 13.82
CA ALA A 263 16.00 -14.80 13.09
C ALA A 263 15.75 -16.08 12.25
N PRO A 264 15.11 -17.15 12.77
CA PRO A 264 14.75 -18.30 11.95
C PRO A 264 13.57 -18.02 10.98
N LEU A 265 12.82 -16.94 11.19
CA LEU A 265 11.66 -16.53 10.39
C LEU A 265 12.00 -15.51 9.29
N GLY A 266 13.29 -15.35 8.96
CA GLY A 266 13.73 -14.37 7.97
C GLY A 266 13.52 -12.91 8.42
N PHE A 267 13.50 -12.66 9.73
CA PHE A 267 13.29 -11.35 10.36
C PHE A 267 11.89 -10.75 10.17
N ASN A 268 10.94 -11.56 9.70
CA ASN A 268 9.57 -11.14 9.42
C ASN A 268 8.71 -11.07 10.69
N CYS A 269 8.36 -9.85 11.11
CA CYS A 269 7.59 -9.59 12.32
C CYS A 269 6.14 -10.11 12.24
N SER A 270 5.59 -10.30 11.04
CA SER A 270 4.22 -10.82 10.88
C SER A 270 4.06 -12.27 11.32
N LEU A 271 5.18 -13.00 11.53
CA LEU A 271 5.19 -14.42 11.85
C LEU A 271 5.43 -14.69 13.34
N VAL A 272 5.58 -13.64 14.15
CA VAL A 272 5.80 -13.79 15.59
C VAL A 272 4.51 -14.27 16.25
N THR A 273 4.57 -15.44 16.88
CA THR A 273 3.46 -16.02 17.67
C THR A 273 3.88 -16.35 19.11
N THR A 274 5.11 -16.00 19.49
CA THR A 274 5.65 -16.21 20.83
C THR A 274 5.89 -14.85 21.47
N PRO A 275 5.35 -14.58 22.67
CA PRO A 275 5.58 -13.32 23.35
C PRO A 275 7.07 -13.02 23.48
N CYS A 276 7.47 -11.85 22.99
CA CYS A 276 8.85 -11.40 22.97
C CYS A 276 8.89 -9.88 23.12
N GLU A 277 10.10 -9.35 23.22
CA GLU A 277 10.34 -7.95 23.52
C GLU A 277 11.50 -7.41 22.68
N ALA A 278 11.40 -6.12 22.36
CA ALA A 278 12.47 -5.34 21.76
C ALA A 278 12.60 -3.99 22.47
N ASP A 279 13.72 -3.29 22.25
CA ASP A 279 13.75 -1.84 22.40
C ASP A 279 13.65 -1.18 21.02
N CYS A 280 13.58 0.15 20.97
CA CYS A 280 13.44 0.88 19.70
C CYS A 280 14.56 0.57 18.70
N ALA A 281 15.81 0.50 19.15
CA ALA A 281 16.95 0.22 18.28
C ALA A 281 16.95 -1.22 17.78
N ARG A 282 16.58 -2.18 18.63
CA ARG A 282 16.59 -3.60 18.29
C ARG A 282 15.41 -3.99 17.41
N LEU A 283 14.26 -3.34 17.57
CA LEU A 283 13.18 -3.43 16.59
C LEU A 283 13.61 -2.85 15.24
N MET A 284 14.28 -1.70 15.22
CA MET A 284 14.80 -1.13 13.97
C MET A 284 15.77 -2.08 13.27
N ARG A 285 16.68 -2.69 14.03
CA ARG A 285 17.62 -3.69 13.50
C ARG A 285 16.88 -4.85 12.83
N VAL A 286 15.81 -5.35 13.43
CA VAL A 286 14.98 -6.40 12.85
C VAL A 286 14.36 -5.95 11.52
N CYS A 287 13.84 -4.72 11.43
CA CYS A 287 13.28 -4.17 10.19
C CYS A 287 14.33 -4.06 9.07
N VAL A 288 15.54 -3.62 9.40
CA VAL A 288 16.66 -3.51 8.44
C VAL A 288 17.12 -4.89 7.95
N LEU A 289 17.16 -5.89 8.84
CA LEU A 289 17.52 -7.26 8.49
C LEU A 289 16.44 -7.93 7.61
N TYR A 290 15.16 -7.65 7.87
CA TYR A 290 14.05 -8.10 7.01
C TYR A 290 14.18 -7.53 5.59
N ALA A 291 14.57 -6.26 5.47
CA ALA A 291 14.85 -5.62 4.18
C ALA A 291 16.09 -6.18 3.45
N GLY A 292 16.72 -7.24 3.98
CA GLY A 292 17.85 -7.92 3.35
C GLY A 292 19.21 -7.26 3.61
N ILE A 293 19.26 -6.20 4.43
CA ILE A 293 20.51 -5.50 4.72
C ILE A 293 21.17 -6.10 5.96
N LYS A 294 22.32 -6.74 5.75
CA LYS A 294 23.15 -7.23 6.85
C LYS A 294 23.76 -6.07 7.61
N VAL A 295 23.39 -5.93 8.87
CA VAL A 295 23.89 -4.87 9.77
C VAL A 295 24.32 -5.48 11.11
N LYS A 296 25.41 -4.94 11.66
CA LYS A 296 25.87 -5.31 13.02
C LYS A 296 24.83 -4.89 14.06
N ASP A 297 24.96 -5.45 15.25
CA ASP A 297 24.12 -5.02 16.36
C ASP A 297 24.41 -3.57 16.79
N PHE A 298 23.39 -2.86 17.25
CA PHE A 298 23.50 -1.46 17.65
C PHE A 298 22.48 -1.07 18.72
N TYR A 299 22.78 0.03 19.41
CA TYR A 299 21.85 0.79 20.25
C TYR A 299 21.58 2.14 19.60
N THR A 300 20.60 2.91 20.09
CA THR A 300 20.25 4.23 19.52
C THR A 300 21.45 5.19 19.41
N ALA A 301 22.46 5.06 20.28
CA ALA A 301 23.68 5.86 20.24
C ALA A 301 24.62 5.52 19.06
N THR A 302 24.58 4.29 18.55
CA THR A 302 25.50 3.77 17.52
C THR A 302 24.78 3.37 16.23
N GLU A 303 23.45 3.51 16.20
CA GLU A 303 22.57 3.04 15.13
C GLU A 303 22.87 3.69 13.78
N ALA A 304 22.90 5.02 13.72
CA ALA A 304 23.20 5.74 12.48
C ALA A 304 24.54 5.28 11.88
N ASP A 305 25.59 5.21 12.68
CA ASP A 305 26.91 4.81 12.22
C ASP A 305 26.94 3.35 11.75
N ALA A 306 26.16 2.48 12.40
CA ALA A 306 26.02 1.08 11.98
C ALA A 306 25.31 0.95 10.63
N LEU A 307 24.22 1.72 10.42
CA LEU A 307 23.47 1.75 9.16
C LEU A 307 24.29 2.34 8.02
N LEU A 308 24.94 3.49 8.24
CA LEU A 308 25.79 4.14 7.24
C LEU A 308 26.97 3.26 6.82
N ALA A 309 27.57 2.52 7.77
CA ALA A 309 28.67 1.60 7.49
C ALA A 309 28.29 0.43 6.55
N THR A 310 27.00 0.15 6.34
CA THR A 310 26.57 -0.87 5.37
C THR A 310 26.71 -0.41 3.91
N GLY A 311 26.84 0.91 3.67
CA GLY A 311 26.83 1.51 2.33
C GLY A 311 25.44 1.60 1.67
N ALA A 312 24.43 0.90 2.21
CA ALA A 312 23.06 0.87 1.71
C ALA A 312 22.23 2.11 2.12
N PHE A 313 22.70 2.83 3.14
CA PHE A 313 22.04 4.02 3.69
C PHE A 313 22.88 5.28 3.46
N GLU A 314 22.19 6.41 3.53
CA GLU A 314 22.76 7.76 3.56
C GLU A 314 22.05 8.60 4.62
N GLU A 315 22.72 9.63 5.12
CA GLU A 315 22.08 10.63 5.98
C GLU A 315 21.62 11.80 5.11
N VAL A 316 20.34 12.14 5.22
CA VAL A 316 19.73 13.21 4.41
C VAL A 316 19.32 14.39 5.27
N SER A 317 19.50 15.59 4.73
CA SER A 317 18.96 16.82 5.31
C SER A 317 17.65 17.15 4.61
N VAL A 318 16.54 17.07 5.34
CA VAL A 318 15.20 17.33 4.82
C VAL A 318 14.42 18.23 5.77
N SER A 319 13.49 19.02 5.23
CA SER A 319 12.53 19.75 6.05
C SER A 319 11.58 18.77 6.72
N LEU A 320 11.61 18.68 8.05
CA LEU A 320 10.79 17.72 8.79
C LEU A 320 9.42 18.31 9.16
N PRO A 321 8.32 17.55 9.07
CA PRO A 321 8.25 16.17 8.56
C PRO A 321 8.09 16.06 7.02
N TYR A 322 7.94 17.19 6.32
CA TYR A 322 7.47 17.24 4.93
C TYR A 322 8.36 16.57 3.89
N GLY A 323 9.67 16.48 4.12
CA GLY A 323 10.64 15.82 3.24
C GLY A 323 10.97 14.38 3.63
N LEU A 324 10.26 13.81 4.60
CA LEU A 324 10.36 12.38 4.92
C LEU A 324 9.79 11.53 3.80
N LEU A 325 10.40 10.37 3.58
CA LEU A 325 9.88 9.30 2.74
C LEU A 325 9.52 8.10 3.62
N ARG A 326 8.50 7.34 3.22
CA ARG A 326 8.17 6.05 3.80
C ARG A 326 9.40 5.16 3.79
N GLY A 327 9.71 4.57 4.93
CA GLY A 327 10.92 3.78 5.21
C GLY A 327 12.12 4.58 5.70
N ASP A 328 12.04 5.92 5.80
CA ASP A 328 13.09 6.71 6.45
C ASP A 328 13.20 6.33 7.93
N ILE A 329 14.44 6.15 8.40
CA ILE A 329 14.76 5.89 9.78
C ILE A 329 15.14 7.21 10.45
N LEU A 330 14.40 7.62 11.46
CA LEU A 330 14.71 8.82 12.24
C LEU A 330 15.32 8.39 13.57
N VAL A 331 16.59 8.75 13.79
CA VAL A 331 17.32 8.45 15.02
C VAL A 331 17.71 9.74 15.72
N THR A 332 17.56 9.79 17.05
CA THR A 332 17.86 11.02 17.80
C THR A 332 19.36 11.37 17.71
N LYS A 333 19.71 12.67 17.59
CA LYS A 333 21.12 13.13 17.45
C LYS A 333 22.04 12.73 18.61
N THR A 334 21.46 12.45 19.77
CA THR A 334 22.14 11.88 20.94
C THR A 334 21.33 10.69 21.45
N LYS A 335 21.95 9.74 22.18
CA LYS A 335 21.30 8.51 22.69
C LYS A 335 19.87 8.79 23.19
N GLY A 336 18.88 8.13 22.62
CA GLY A 336 17.48 8.48 22.87
C GLY A 336 16.51 7.48 22.27
N HIS A 337 16.04 7.75 21.06
CA HIS A 337 14.93 7.05 20.43
C HIS A 337 15.16 6.89 18.93
N THR A 338 14.49 5.92 18.32
CA THR A 338 14.46 5.74 16.87
C THR A 338 13.05 5.35 16.40
N VAL A 339 12.66 5.83 15.22
CA VAL A 339 11.33 5.59 14.62
C VAL A 339 11.46 5.39 13.10
N VAL A 340 10.49 4.73 12.48
CA VAL A 340 10.38 4.63 11.01
C VAL A 340 9.25 5.52 10.52
N ALA A 341 9.47 6.31 9.47
CA ALA A 341 8.38 6.96 8.74
C ALA A 341 7.57 5.92 7.96
N LEU A 342 6.28 5.82 8.25
CA LEU A 342 5.34 4.91 7.59
C LEU A 342 4.58 5.62 6.45
N THR A 343 4.61 6.95 6.39
CA THR A 343 4.08 7.70 5.24
C THR A 343 5.10 8.72 4.75
N ASN A 344 5.01 9.07 3.47
CA ASN A 344 5.75 10.21 2.93
C ASN A 344 5.22 11.52 3.55
N GLY A 345 6.11 12.49 3.77
CA GLY A 345 5.72 13.88 3.91
C GLY A 345 5.15 14.43 2.60
N ASP A 346 4.29 15.44 2.67
CA ASP A 346 3.60 16.00 1.50
C ASP A 346 4.46 16.90 0.60
N GLY A 347 5.77 16.99 0.84
CA GLY A 347 6.67 17.81 0.03
C GLY A 347 6.35 19.31 0.06
N THR A 348 5.41 19.77 0.92
CA THR A 348 5.13 21.20 1.08
C THR A 348 6.21 21.83 1.93
N THR A 349 7.36 22.08 1.31
CA THR A 349 8.38 22.93 1.90
C THR A 349 7.78 24.32 2.07
N GLY A 350 7.66 24.79 3.32
CA GLY A 350 7.82 26.21 3.57
C GLY A 350 9.07 26.66 2.82
N LYS A 351 8.90 27.67 1.96
CA LYS A 351 9.98 28.28 1.17
C LYS A 351 11.24 28.41 2.01
N GLU A 352 12.34 27.84 1.54
CA GLU A 352 13.62 28.54 1.60
C GLU A 352 14.62 28.02 0.57
N THR A 353 15.39 28.98 0.09
CA THR A 353 16.25 29.01 -1.08
C THR A 353 17.58 28.28 -0.85
N GLY A 354 18.04 27.50 -1.83
CA GLY A 354 19.39 26.93 -1.78
C GLY A 354 19.77 26.21 -3.07
N ASN A 355 20.38 26.95 -3.98
CA ASN A 355 20.96 26.48 -5.23
C ASN A 355 22.15 25.54 -4.96
N THR A 356 22.15 24.31 -5.49
CA THR A 356 23.38 23.61 -5.88
C THR A 356 23.09 22.63 -7.01
N ASN A 357 23.83 22.81 -8.10
CA ASN A 357 24.02 21.81 -9.15
C ASN A 357 24.75 20.60 -8.54
N ASP A 358 24.24 19.40 -8.76
CA ASP A 358 25.13 18.23 -8.80
C ASP A 358 24.62 17.16 -9.77
N THR A 359 25.50 16.86 -10.73
CA THR A 359 25.40 15.84 -11.75
C THR A 359 25.80 14.49 -11.15
N SER A 360 24.85 13.57 -10.96
CA SER A 360 25.15 12.21 -10.54
C SER A 360 25.00 11.23 -11.70
N THR A 361 26.12 10.61 -12.03
CA THR A 361 26.33 9.59 -13.04
C THR A 361 25.76 8.24 -12.62
N ASN A 362 24.93 7.65 -13.48
CA ASN A 362 24.47 6.26 -13.41
C ASN A 362 25.63 5.28 -13.21
N THR A 363 25.56 4.50 -12.13
CA THR A 363 26.21 3.19 -12.07
C THR A 363 25.25 2.19 -11.43
N GLU A 364 24.85 1.22 -12.24
CA GLU A 364 23.87 0.16 -11.95
C GLU A 364 24.48 -0.89 -11.00
N PRO A 365 23.86 -1.23 -9.85
CA PRO A 365 24.29 -2.33 -9.00
C PRO A 365 23.49 -3.63 -9.28
N ALA A 366 24.12 -4.77 -8.99
CA ALA A 366 23.67 -6.11 -9.34
C ALA A 366 22.25 -6.46 -8.84
N ALA A 367 21.42 -6.98 -9.75
CA ALA A 367 20.02 -7.31 -9.54
C ALA A 367 19.82 -8.52 -8.60
N GLY A 368 18.92 -8.38 -7.62
CA GLY A 368 18.39 -9.50 -6.84
C GLY A 368 17.67 -10.52 -7.73
N LYS A 369 17.58 -11.77 -7.28
CA LYS A 369 17.02 -12.87 -8.08
C LYS A 369 15.52 -12.72 -8.35
N TYR A 370 14.80 -12.06 -7.46
CA TYR A 370 13.37 -11.83 -7.53
C TYR A 370 13.06 -10.36 -7.24
N THR A 371 12.03 -9.80 -7.88
CA THR A 371 11.38 -8.60 -7.36
C THR A 371 10.58 -8.98 -6.10
N VAL A 372 10.57 -8.17 -5.05
CA VAL A 372 9.77 -8.46 -3.85
C VAL A 372 8.29 -8.32 -4.18
N GLY A 373 7.46 -9.23 -3.66
CA GLY A 373 6.01 -9.20 -3.85
C GLY A 373 5.44 -10.48 -4.44
N TRP A 374 4.22 -10.38 -4.97
CA TRP A 374 3.50 -11.49 -5.58
C TRP A 374 4.07 -11.87 -6.95
N HIS A 375 4.20 -13.17 -7.18
CA HIS A 375 4.57 -13.75 -8.45
C HIS A 375 3.61 -14.88 -8.79
N LYS A 376 3.42 -15.15 -10.09
CA LYS A 376 2.57 -16.25 -10.55
C LYS A 376 3.29 -17.02 -11.63
N ASP A 377 3.29 -18.34 -11.51
CA ASP A 377 3.69 -19.26 -12.57
C ASP A 377 2.57 -20.27 -12.84
N ASP A 378 2.82 -21.24 -13.73
CA ASP A 378 1.85 -22.27 -14.13
C ASP A 378 1.34 -23.16 -12.98
N LYS A 379 2.04 -23.18 -11.84
CA LYS A 379 1.67 -23.98 -10.66
C LYS A 379 0.88 -23.17 -9.65
N GLY A 380 0.99 -21.84 -9.67
CA GLY A 380 0.18 -20.96 -8.85
C GLY A 380 0.89 -19.68 -8.41
N TRP A 381 0.24 -18.96 -7.50
CA TRP A 381 0.81 -17.78 -6.86
C TRP A 381 1.86 -18.18 -5.85
N TRP A 382 2.98 -17.47 -5.84
CA TRP A 382 3.99 -17.54 -4.81
C TRP A 382 4.41 -16.11 -4.45
N TYR A 383 5.04 -15.92 -3.29
CA TYR A 383 5.38 -14.59 -2.83
C TYR A 383 6.86 -14.50 -2.50
N ALA A 384 7.57 -13.62 -3.20
CA ALA A 384 8.95 -13.27 -2.92
C ALA A 384 8.97 -12.34 -1.70
N ASP A 385 9.30 -12.90 -0.53
CA ASP A 385 9.37 -12.15 0.73
C ASP A 385 10.58 -11.21 0.76
N THR A 386 11.65 -11.57 0.04
CA THR A 386 12.81 -10.70 -0.19
C THR A 386 13.29 -10.87 -1.63
N ALA A 387 14.24 -10.03 -2.06
CA ALA A 387 14.83 -10.13 -3.40
C ALA A 387 15.57 -11.46 -3.66
N ASN A 388 15.75 -12.31 -2.65
CA ASN A 388 16.47 -13.58 -2.74
C ASN A 388 15.68 -14.79 -2.20
N THR A 389 14.52 -14.60 -1.60
CA THR A 389 13.74 -15.67 -0.94
C THR A 389 12.25 -15.57 -1.23
N TYR A 390 11.55 -16.69 -1.12
CA TYR A 390 10.10 -16.75 -1.27
C TYR A 390 9.45 -17.67 -0.24
N LEU A 391 8.18 -17.42 0.08
CA LEU A 391 7.43 -18.09 1.14
C LEU A 391 7.17 -19.56 0.81
N LYS A 392 7.33 -20.45 1.81
CA LYS A 392 7.06 -21.89 1.74
C LYS A 392 6.57 -22.41 3.08
N LYS A 393 5.58 -23.31 3.07
CA LYS A 393 4.99 -23.98 4.24
C LYS A 393 4.70 -23.04 5.40
N THR A 394 4.12 -21.87 5.10
CA THR A 394 3.99 -20.80 6.09
C THR A 394 2.73 -19.99 5.87
N TRP A 395 2.17 -19.52 6.98
CA TRP A 395 1.25 -18.39 6.97
C TRP A 395 2.02 -17.11 6.68
N LYS A 396 1.38 -16.09 6.11
CA LYS A 396 1.93 -14.73 5.97
C LYS A 396 0.78 -13.73 5.90
N VAL A 397 0.94 -12.59 6.58
CA VAL A 397 0.10 -11.41 6.39
C VAL A 397 0.66 -10.60 5.22
N ILE A 398 -0.15 -10.40 4.18
CA ILE A 398 0.20 -9.55 3.03
C ILE A 398 -0.99 -8.63 2.80
N ASN A 399 -0.78 -7.32 2.70
CA ASN A 399 -1.86 -6.33 2.57
C ASN A 399 -2.98 -6.54 3.61
N HIS A 400 -2.62 -6.72 4.89
CA HIS A 400 -3.53 -6.98 6.02
C HIS A 400 -4.32 -8.31 6.00
N HIS A 401 -4.04 -9.22 5.08
CA HIS A 401 -4.76 -10.50 4.97
C HIS A 401 -3.82 -11.69 5.17
N TRP A 402 -4.33 -12.74 5.82
CA TRP A 402 -3.59 -13.99 6.02
C TRP A 402 -3.62 -14.89 4.78
N TYR A 403 -2.47 -15.33 4.31
CA TYR A 403 -2.31 -16.32 3.23
C TYR A 403 -1.50 -17.50 3.75
N TYR A 404 -1.69 -18.69 3.18
CA TYR A 404 -0.83 -19.84 3.47
C TYR A 404 -0.16 -20.35 2.20
N PHE A 405 1.12 -20.68 2.26
CA PHE A 405 1.89 -21.23 1.15
C PHE A 405 2.28 -22.67 1.44
N ASP A 406 2.23 -23.54 0.43
CA ASP A 406 2.59 -24.95 0.51
C ASP A 406 4.11 -25.16 0.59
N GLU A 407 4.54 -26.42 0.73
CA GLU A 407 5.97 -26.77 0.85
C GLU A 407 6.83 -26.37 -0.37
N LYS A 408 6.19 -26.17 -1.52
CA LYS A 408 6.84 -25.77 -2.78
C LYS A 408 6.87 -24.25 -2.94
N GLY A 409 6.04 -23.54 -2.17
CA GLY A 409 5.92 -22.10 -2.07
C GLY A 409 4.70 -21.51 -2.75
N TYR A 410 3.72 -22.35 -3.08
CA TYR A 410 2.51 -21.92 -3.75
C TYR A 410 1.39 -21.66 -2.74
N MET A 411 0.74 -20.52 -2.90
CA MET A 411 -0.39 -20.09 -2.09
C MET A 411 -1.53 -21.11 -2.19
N LEU A 412 -1.95 -21.62 -1.04
CA LEU A 412 -3.07 -22.53 -0.91
C LEU A 412 -4.41 -21.80 -1.03
N LYS A 413 -5.43 -22.57 -1.40
CA LYS A 413 -6.81 -22.13 -1.59
C LYS A 413 -7.76 -23.20 -1.04
N GLY A 414 -9.00 -22.83 -0.78
CA GLY A 414 -10.04 -23.72 -0.32
C GLY A 414 -9.95 -24.09 1.14
N TRP A 415 -10.71 -25.11 1.51
CA TRP A 415 -10.63 -25.70 2.84
C TRP A 415 -9.30 -26.42 3.02
N GLN A 416 -8.52 -25.95 3.97
CA GLN A 416 -7.22 -26.51 4.33
C GLN A 416 -7.24 -26.98 5.77
N THR A 417 -6.57 -28.10 6.04
CA THR A 417 -6.28 -28.54 7.41
C THR A 417 -4.80 -28.28 7.67
N ILE A 418 -4.50 -27.28 8.47
CA ILE A 418 -3.15 -26.82 8.79
C ILE A 418 -2.97 -26.95 10.30
N ASP A 419 -1.97 -27.72 10.73
CA ASP A 419 -1.69 -28.01 12.14
C ASP A 419 -2.91 -28.48 12.96
N GLY A 420 -3.73 -29.34 12.34
CA GLY A 420 -4.93 -29.92 12.95
C GLY A 420 -6.16 -28.98 13.02
N LYS A 421 -6.06 -27.75 12.50
CA LYS A 421 -7.15 -26.79 12.44
C LYS A 421 -7.63 -26.60 11.00
N LYS A 422 -8.94 -26.39 10.82
CA LYS A 422 -9.53 -26.12 9.51
C LYS A 422 -9.59 -24.62 9.24
N TYR A 423 -9.07 -24.22 8.09
CA TYR A 423 -9.08 -22.86 7.58
C TYR A 423 -9.72 -22.84 6.21
N TYR A 424 -10.42 -21.76 5.89
CA TYR A 424 -10.87 -21.50 4.53
C TYR A 424 -10.03 -20.38 3.94
N LEU A 425 -9.26 -20.71 2.91
CA LEU A 425 -8.48 -19.76 2.11
C LEU A 425 -9.28 -19.45 0.85
N GLN A 426 -9.55 -18.18 0.57
CA GLN A 426 -10.47 -17.80 -0.49
C GLN A 426 -10.08 -18.43 -1.84
N GLU A 427 -10.94 -19.27 -2.42
CA GLU A 427 -10.66 -19.88 -3.72
C GLU A 427 -10.80 -18.89 -4.88
N SER A 428 -11.84 -18.05 -4.79
CA SER A 428 -12.16 -17.05 -5.81
C SER A 428 -11.23 -15.84 -5.69
N GLU A 429 -11.02 -15.13 -6.79
CA GLU A 429 -10.15 -13.94 -6.76
C GLU A 429 -10.90 -12.65 -6.40
N ASP A 430 -12.16 -12.77 -5.96
CA ASP A 430 -13.02 -11.67 -5.53
C ASP A 430 -12.30 -10.69 -4.61
N ASN A 431 -12.31 -9.40 -4.99
CA ASN A 431 -11.74 -8.26 -4.27
C ASN A 431 -10.21 -8.33 -4.01
N ASN A 432 -9.41 -9.00 -4.85
CA ASN A 432 -7.96 -9.21 -4.65
C ASN A 432 -7.60 -10.08 -3.45
N LEU A 433 -8.54 -10.88 -2.95
CA LEU A 433 -8.37 -11.67 -1.75
C LEU A 433 -8.11 -13.16 -2.03
N GLN A 434 -7.74 -13.57 -3.26
CA GLN A 434 -7.48 -14.99 -3.55
C GLN A 434 -6.44 -15.56 -2.59
N GLY A 435 -6.78 -16.61 -1.85
CA GLY A 435 -5.93 -17.23 -0.84
C GLY A 435 -5.97 -16.54 0.53
N ALA A 436 -6.68 -15.43 0.68
CA ALA A 436 -6.89 -14.78 1.96
C ALA A 436 -7.73 -15.67 2.89
N CYS A 437 -7.32 -15.76 4.14
CA CYS A 437 -7.95 -16.61 5.14
C CYS A 437 -9.19 -15.95 5.71
N TRP A 438 -10.22 -16.75 5.89
CA TRP A 438 -11.40 -16.36 6.65
C TRP A 438 -11.31 -16.89 8.07
N LYS A 439 -11.80 -16.10 9.02
CA LYS A 439 -12.04 -16.54 10.40
C LYS A 439 -13.53 -16.51 10.69
N SER A 440 -14.01 -17.48 11.46
CA SER A 440 -15.33 -17.39 12.10
C SER A 440 -15.16 -16.68 13.43
N ASP A 441 -16.04 -15.73 13.74
CA ASP A 441 -16.19 -15.29 15.12
C ASP A 441 -16.94 -16.36 15.95
N GLY A 442 -16.98 -16.17 17.27
CA GLY A 442 -17.68 -17.07 18.20
C GLY A 442 -19.20 -17.14 18.00
N SER A 443 -19.76 -16.39 17.03
CA SER A 443 -21.16 -16.41 16.63
C SER A 443 -21.42 -17.11 15.29
N GLY A 444 -20.36 -17.60 14.62
CA GLY A 444 -20.47 -18.30 13.34
C GLY A 444 -20.39 -17.39 12.11
N VAL A 445 -20.21 -16.07 12.31
CA VAL A 445 -20.05 -15.11 11.20
C VAL A 445 -18.63 -15.23 10.65
N GLN A 446 -18.52 -15.43 9.34
CA GLN A 446 -17.24 -15.50 8.65
C GLN A 446 -16.84 -14.12 8.16
N SER A 447 -15.65 -13.65 8.54
CA SER A 447 -15.03 -12.44 8.01
C SER A 447 -13.63 -12.76 7.49
N VAL A 448 -13.21 -11.99 6.48
CA VAL A 448 -11.82 -12.05 6.02
C VAL A 448 -10.96 -11.64 7.20
N TRP A 449 -9.96 -12.47 7.51
CA TRP A 449 -9.13 -12.25 8.67
C TRP A 449 -8.16 -11.10 8.40
N TYR A 450 -8.63 -9.91 8.78
CA TYR A 450 -7.88 -8.67 8.78
C TYR A 450 -6.99 -8.57 10.03
N VAL A 451 -5.80 -8.00 9.87
CA VAL A 451 -4.96 -7.55 10.98
C VAL A 451 -5.09 -6.03 11.03
N GLU A 452 -5.73 -5.52 12.09
CA GLU A 452 -5.99 -4.08 12.32
C GLU A 452 -4.72 -3.26 12.53
#